data_AF-A0A060C5I8-F1
#
_entry.id   AF-A0A060C5I8-F1
#
_cell.length_a   1.000
_cell.length_b   1.000
_cell.length_c   1.000
_cell.angle_alpha   90.00
_cell.angle_beta   90.00
_cell.angle_gamma   90.00
#
_symmetry.space_group_name_H-M   'P 1'
#
loop_
_entity.id
_entity.type
_entity.pdbx_description
1 polymer ?
#
loop_
_entity_poly.entity_id
_entity_poly.type
_entity_poly.pdbx_seq_one_letter_code
_entity_poly.pdbx_strand_id
1 'polypeptide(L)'
;ALFVAWQHGKISSSIYAPTLFLVDKETGEVRIFSADAKPDTVCVFYKCPLYQETYISRMIEGVFEGSNRSDFRKVDTLFFVPQRPERLYTTVYIHAPAGRKYRYVRYKGGKESYCDVAEIEFYETSSASAPLEGKPIGTPGCWQGDGSHEFTKALDGDPYTSFDYTESDSGWVGLDFGG
;
A
#
# COMPACT_ATOMS: atom_id res chain seq x y z
N ALA A 1 2.75 -2.87 1.62
CA ALA A 1 1.39 -2.61 2.14
C ALA A 1 0.91 -1.27 1.59
N LEU A 2 -0.33 -1.21 1.10
CA LEU A 2 -0.89 -0.08 0.35
C LEU A 2 -1.93 0.69 1.20
N PHE A 3 -2.72 1.59 0.59
CA PHE A 3 -3.40 2.73 1.23
C PHE A 3 -4.73 3.13 0.52
N VAL A 4 -5.86 2.41 0.71
CA VAL A 4 -7.19 2.72 0.06
C VAL A 4 -8.40 2.53 1.00
N ALA A 5 -9.44 3.39 0.85
CA ALA A 5 -10.71 3.36 1.60
C ALA A 5 -11.93 3.66 0.71
N TRP A 6 -13.07 2.99 0.94
CA TRP A 6 -14.37 3.28 0.30
C TRP A 6 -15.57 2.70 1.08
N GLN A 7 -16.80 3.15 0.78
CA GLN A 7 -18.05 2.53 1.28
C GLN A 7 -19.21 2.54 0.27
N HIS A 8 -19.93 1.40 0.22
CA HIS A 8 -21.31 1.15 -0.29
C HIS A 8 -21.55 0.54 -1.69
N GLY A 9 -21.29 -0.77 -1.79
CA GLY A 9 -22.12 -1.75 -2.53
C GLY A 9 -21.96 -1.79 -4.06
N LYS A 10 -22.01 -2.95 -4.74
CA LYS A 10 -22.46 -4.29 -4.34
C LYS A 10 -21.86 -5.29 -5.34
N ILE A 11 -21.23 -6.39 -4.89
CA ILE A 11 -20.74 -7.45 -5.78
C ILE A 11 -21.41 -8.79 -5.42
N SER A 12 -21.81 -9.51 -6.47
CA SER A 12 -22.45 -10.82 -6.41
C SER A 12 -21.58 -11.83 -7.15
N SER A 13 -21.00 -12.78 -6.43
CA SER A 13 -20.64 -14.11 -6.96
C SER A 13 -20.50 -15.08 -5.79
N SER A 14 -20.98 -16.32 -5.98
CA SER A 14 -21.07 -17.31 -4.91
C SER A 14 -19.71 -17.95 -4.63
N ILE A 15 -19.13 -17.66 -3.46
CA ILE A 15 -18.00 -18.40 -2.91
C ILE A 15 -18.55 -19.45 -1.94
N TYR A 16 -18.06 -20.69 -2.05
CA TYR A 16 -18.40 -21.77 -1.13
C TYR A 16 -17.82 -21.47 0.26
N ALA A 17 -18.62 -20.87 1.13
CA ALA A 17 -18.20 -20.46 2.47
C ALA A 17 -18.39 -21.62 3.46
N PRO A 18 -17.32 -22.20 4.04
CA PRO A 18 -17.48 -22.97 5.27
C PRO A 18 -18.04 -22.05 6.36
N THR A 19 -18.85 -22.60 7.27
CA THR A 19 -19.59 -21.84 8.28
C THR A 19 -18.68 -20.84 9.00
N LEU A 20 -19.00 -19.55 8.90
CA LEU A 20 -18.20 -18.49 9.49
C LEU A 20 -18.23 -18.62 11.02
N PHE A 21 -17.08 -18.48 11.66
CA PHE A 21 -16.98 -18.38 13.10
C PHE A 21 -15.98 -17.29 13.51
N LEU A 22 -16.22 -16.68 14.67
CA LEU A 22 -15.33 -15.75 15.34
C LEU A 22 -14.89 -16.39 16.65
N VAL A 23 -13.61 -16.34 16.95
CA VAL A 23 -13.07 -16.76 18.25
C VAL A 23 -12.70 -15.50 19.02
N ASP A 24 -13.33 -15.29 20.17
CA ASP A 24 -12.92 -14.26 21.11
C ASP A 24 -11.53 -14.61 21.67
N LYS A 25 -10.60 -13.65 21.65
CA LYS A 25 -9.21 -13.88 22.06
C LYS A 25 -8.97 -13.76 23.56
N GLU A 26 -9.87 -13.13 24.30
CA GLU A 26 -9.76 -12.94 25.74
C GLU A 26 -10.49 -14.05 26.49
N THR A 27 -11.64 -14.50 25.97
CA THR A 27 -12.46 -15.56 26.59
C THR A 27 -12.27 -16.94 25.96
N GLY A 28 -11.77 -17.02 24.72
CA GLY A 28 -11.69 -18.26 23.93
C GLY A 28 -13.03 -18.71 23.35
N GLU A 29 -14.11 -17.92 23.50
CA GLU A 29 -15.45 -18.30 23.07
C GLU A 29 -15.58 -18.33 21.54
N VAL A 30 -16.14 -19.41 21.00
CA VAL A 30 -16.35 -19.59 19.56
C VAL A 30 -17.80 -19.24 19.19
N ARG A 31 -17.97 -18.07 18.56
CA ARG A 31 -19.25 -17.61 18.00
C ARG A 31 -19.40 -18.13 16.57
N ILE A 32 -20.40 -18.98 16.33
CA ILE A 32 -20.72 -19.49 14.98
C ILE A 32 -21.83 -18.64 14.36
N PHE A 33 -21.62 -18.17 13.13
CA PHE A 33 -22.62 -17.41 12.38
C PHE A 33 -23.38 -18.35 11.42
N SER A 34 -24.69 -18.46 11.62
CA SER A 34 -25.59 -19.13 10.67
C SER A 34 -26.17 -18.14 9.65
N ALA A 35 -26.59 -18.65 8.49
CA ALA A 35 -27.09 -17.84 7.37
C ALA A 35 -28.44 -17.13 7.65
N ASP A 36 -29.10 -17.47 8.76
CA ASP A 36 -30.43 -16.94 9.14
C ASP A 36 -30.37 -15.74 10.10
N ALA A 37 -29.16 -15.30 10.49
CA ALA A 37 -28.99 -14.12 11.32
C ALA A 37 -29.19 -12.82 10.52
N LYS A 38 -29.62 -11.75 11.20
CA LYS A 38 -29.58 -10.37 10.64
C LYS A 38 -28.15 -10.06 10.16
N PRO A 39 -27.97 -9.25 9.10
CA PRO A 39 -26.63 -8.89 8.61
C PRO A 39 -25.83 -8.23 9.73
N ASP A 40 -24.79 -8.93 10.17
CA ASP A 40 -23.85 -8.48 11.21
C ASP A 40 -22.52 -8.09 10.55
N THR A 41 -21.89 -7.01 11.03
CA THR A 41 -20.74 -6.41 10.33
C THR A 41 -19.43 -6.86 10.97
N VAL A 42 -18.81 -7.88 10.39
CA VAL A 42 -17.49 -8.38 10.82
C VAL A 42 -16.38 -7.70 10.01
N CYS A 43 -15.46 -7.00 10.69
CA CYS A 43 -14.25 -6.46 10.06
C CYS A 43 -13.13 -7.51 10.09
N VAL A 44 -12.95 -8.24 8.99
CA VAL A 44 -11.81 -9.14 8.81
C VAL A 44 -10.60 -8.32 8.37
N PHE A 45 -9.65 -8.11 9.27
CA PHE A 45 -8.39 -7.42 8.95
C PHE A 45 -7.50 -8.28 8.06
N TYR A 46 -7.47 -9.60 8.30
CA TYR A 46 -6.58 -10.55 7.62
C TYR A 46 -7.16 -11.96 7.54
N LYS A 47 -6.86 -12.66 6.43
CA LYS A 47 -7.10 -14.10 6.26
C LYS A 47 -5.93 -14.97 6.73
N CYS A 48 -4.70 -14.42 6.74
CA CYS A 48 -3.47 -15.08 7.21
C CYS A 48 -2.73 -14.19 8.23
N PRO A 49 -1.98 -14.73 9.21
CA PRO A 49 -1.38 -13.93 10.26
C PRO A 49 -0.22 -13.05 9.75
N LEU A 50 -0.41 -11.72 9.73
CA LEU A 50 0.65 -10.76 9.41
C LEU A 50 1.96 -10.94 10.18
N TYR A 51 1.90 -11.51 11.37
CA TYR A 51 3.04 -11.64 12.28
C TYR A 51 4.15 -12.55 11.75
N GLN A 52 3.94 -13.26 10.63
CA GLN A 52 4.98 -14.01 9.92
C GLN A 52 5.68 -13.20 8.80
N GLU A 53 5.10 -12.08 8.34
CA GLU A 53 5.63 -11.28 7.24
C GLU A 53 6.56 -10.16 7.74
N THR A 54 7.85 -10.47 7.89
CA THR A 54 8.85 -9.53 8.40
C THR A 54 9.07 -8.33 7.47
N TYR A 55 8.86 -8.50 6.16
CA TYR A 55 9.00 -7.49 5.11
C TYR A 55 8.14 -6.25 5.32
N ILE A 56 6.98 -6.36 6.00
CA ILE A 56 6.11 -5.19 6.25
C ILE A 56 6.80 -4.14 7.14
N SER A 57 7.77 -4.57 7.97
CA SER A 57 8.59 -3.66 8.78
C SER A 57 9.57 -2.83 7.94
N ARG A 58 9.95 -3.29 6.74
CA ARG A 58 10.86 -2.56 5.84
C ARG A 58 10.24 -1.34 5.17
N MET A 59 8.93 -1.12 5.32
CA MET A 59 8.28 0.14 4.94
C MET A 59 8.48 1.27 5.97
N ILE A 60 8.88 0.95 7.20
CA ILE A 60 9.11 1.92 8.29
C ILE A 60 10.22 2.90 7.88
N GLU A 61 10.10 4.15 8.31
CA GLU A 61 10.98 5.28 7.95
C GLU A 61 10.97 5.67 6.45
N GLY A 62 10.25 4.92 5.60
CA GLY A 62 9.99 5.32 4.23
C GLY A 62 9.18 6.61 4.14
N VAL A 63 9.38 7.36 3.06
CA VAL A 63 8.73 8.67 2.84
C VAL A 63 8.08 8.76 1.48
N PHE A 64 6.89 9.36 1.45
CA PHE A 64 6.25 9.84 0.23
C PHE A 64 6.62 11.30 0.03
N GLU A 65 7.15 11.64 -1.13
CA GLU A 65 7.71 12.96 -1.48
C GLU A 65 7.08 13.49 -2.77
N GLY A 66 6.79 14.79 -2.80
CA GLY A 66 6.33 15.51 -3.99
C GLY A 66 7.39 16.46 -4.50
N SER A 67 7.56 16.57 -5.82
CA SER A 67 8.48 17.50 -6.46
C SER A 67 7.95 18.08 -7.76
N ASN A 68 8.56 19.19 -8.17
CA ASN A 68 8.47 19.76 -9.52
C ASN A 68 9.85 19.73 -10.23
N ARG A 69 10.78 18.90 -9.74
CA ARG A 69 12.06 18.58 -10.39
C ARG A 69 12.21 17.07 -10.48
N SER A 70 12.56 16.56 -11.66
CA SER A 70 12.83 15.13 -11.89
C SER A 70 14.04 14.59 -11.09
N ASP A 71 14.94 15.47 -10.66
CA ASP A 71 16.11 15.11 -9.84
C ASP A 71 15.81 14.98 -8.34
N PHE A 72 14.57 15.26 -7.91
CA PHE A 72 14.15 15.30 -6.50
C PHE A 72 15.11 16.05 -5.55
N ARG A 73 15.90 17.03 -6.05
CA ARG A 73 16.80 17.86 -5.21
C ARG A 73 16.06 18.90 -4.37
N LYS A 74 14.77 19.11 -4.67
CA LYS A 74 13.84 19.93 -3.89
C LYS A 74 12.52 19.17 -3.79
N VAL A 75 12.18 18.73 -2.60
CA VAL A 75 10.97 17.95 -2.31
C VAL A 75 10.19 18.58 -1.17
N ASP A 76 8.88 18.38 -1.20
CA ASP A 76 8.01 18.55 -0.05
C ASP A 76 7.63 17.14 0.45
N THR A 77 7.84 16.84 1.73
CA THR A 77 7.44 15.54 2.32
C THR A 77 5.93 15.48 2.45
N LEU A 78 5.29 14.52 1.78
CA LEU A 78 3.84 14.34 1.75
C LEU A 78 3.36 13.46 2.91
N PHE A 79 4.10 12.38 3.18
CA PHE A 79 3.84 11.46 4.28
C PHE A 79 5.13 10.77 4.71
N PHE A 80 5.27 10.47 6.00
CA PHE A 80 6.34 9.66 6.59
C PHE A 80 5.69 8.43 7.21
N VAL A 81 6.25 7.24 6.97
CA VAL A 81 5.71 5.97 7.48
C VAL A 81 6.30 5.69 8.88
N PRO A 82 5.58 5.96 9.99
CA PRO A 82 6.16 5.92 11.33
C PRO A 82 6.15 4.51 11.95
N GLN A 83 5.37 3.60 11.38
CA GLN A 83 5.15 2.25 11.87
C GLN A 83 4.75 1.33 10.71
N ARG A 84 4.88 0.02 10.91
CA ARG A 84 4.40 -0.99 9.95
C ARG A 84 2.91 -0.74 9.64
N PRO A 85 2.47 -0.78 8.37
CA PRO A 85 1.04 -0.70 8.05
C PRO A 85 0.26 -1.90 8.58
N GLU A 86 -0.97 -1.65 9.05
CA GLU A 86 -1.83 -2.63 9.74
C GLU A 86 -3.01 -3.14 8.89
N ARG A 87 -2.99 -2.88 7.58
CA ARG A 87 -3.89 -3.48 6.60
C ARG A 87 -3.13 -3.88 5.33
N LEU A 88 -3.74 -4.70 4.48
CA LEU A 88 -3.25 -4.89 3.10
C LEU A 88 -3.31 -3.53 2.35
N TYR A 89 -4.40 -2.78 2.57
CA TYR A 89 -4.66 -1.41 2.12
C TYR A 89 -5.11 -0.51 3.32
N THR A 90 -4.49 0.66 3.53
CA THR A 90 -4.36 1.34 4.86
C THR A 90 -4.46 2.90 4.86
N THR A 91 -5.19 3.52 3.94
CA THR A 91 -5.29 4.98 3.59
C THR A 91 -4.58 6.04 4.46
N VAL A 92 -3.76 6.89 3.81
CA VAL A 92 -3.18 8.11 4.42
C VAL A 92 -3.53 9.36 3.62
N TYR A 93 -3.48 10.50 4.31
CA TYR A 93 -3.73 11.82 3.74
C TYR A 93 -2.43 12.63 3.74
N ILE A 94 -2.12 13.27 2.62
CA ILE A 94 -0.87 14.01 2.45
C ILE A 94 -0.86 15.32 3.25
N HIS A 95 0.28 15.65 3.86
CA HIS A 95 0.51 16.90 4.58
C HIS A 95 1.07 18.00 3.66
N ALA A 96 0.38 18.26 2.54
CA ALA A 96 0.76 19.29 1.57
C ALA A 96 0.03 20.62 1.83
N PRO A 97 0.64 21.79 1.54
CA PRO A 97 -0.07 23.07 1.51
C PRO A 97 -1.26 23.05 0.54
N ALA A 98 -2.38 23.66 0.91
CA ALA A 98 -3.58 23.69 0.08
C ALA A 98 -3.29 24.28 -1.33
N GLY A 99 -3.74 23.59 -2.38
CA GLY A 99 -3.53 23.98 -3.78
C GLY A 99 -2.12 23.71 -4.34
N ARG A 100 -1.21 23.11 -3.56
CA ARG A 100 0.11 22.69 -4.03
C ARG A 100 -0.03 21.53 -5.03
N LYS A 101 0.57 21.69 -6.21
CA LYS A 101 0.65 20.67 -7.26
C LYS A 101 2.07 20.16 -7.45
N TYR A 102 2.19 18.89 -7.80
CA TYR A 102 3.45 18.19 -8.07
C TYR A 102 3.36 17.50 -9.43
N ARG A 103 4.41 17.64 -10.24
CA ARG A 103 4.59 16.84 -11.46
C ARG A 103 5.16 15.45 -11.15
N TYR A 104 6.03 15.37 -10.15
CA TYR A 104 6.70 14.14 -9.74
C TYR A 104 6.28 13.78 -8.31
N VAL A 105 5.92 12.52 -8.10
CA VAL A 105 5.71 11.95 -6.76
C VAL A 105 6.50 10.67 -6.64
N ARG A 106 6.99 10.34 -5.44
CA ARG A 106 7.65 9.06 -5.17
C ARG A 106 7.42 8.57 -3.75
N TYR A 107 7.51 7.26 -3.58
CA TYR A 107 7.93 6.63 -2.33
C TYR A 107 9.44 6.39 -2.39
N LYS A 108 10.12 6.62 -1.27
CA LYS A 108 11.54 6.30 -1.08
C LYS A 108 11.66 5.46 0.19
N GLY A 109 12.37 4.34 0.10
CA GLY A 109 12.59 3.44 1.23
C GLY A 109 13.30 4.12 2.41
N GLY A 110 13.16 3.52 3.59
CA GLY A 110 13.94 3.88 4.78
C GLY A 110 15.40 3.46 4.65
N LYS A 111 16.13 3.48 5.76
CA LYS A 111 17.46 2.85 5.84
C LYS A 111 17.32 1.34 6.01
N GLU A 112 18.21 0.55 5.38
CA GLU A 112 18.22 -0.93 5.46
C GLU A 112 16.89 -1.60 5.08
N SER A 113 16.13 -0.91 4.23
CA SER A 113 14.72 -1.16 3.90
C SER A 113 14.54 -1.93 2.60
N TYR A 114 15.53 -1.93 1.70
CA TYR A 114 15.37 -2.47 0.33
C TYR A 114 14.18 -1.86 -0.45
N CYS A 115 13.63 -0.74 0.05
CA CYS A 115 12.43 -0.10 -0.49
C CYS A 115 11.22 -1.04 -0.67
N ASP A 116 11.12 -2.11 0.14
CA ASP A 116 10.05 -3.12 0.02
C ASP A 116 8.65 -2.50 0.01
N VAL A 117 7.96 -2.61 -1.12
CA VAL A 117 6.58 -2.16 -1.24
C VAL A 117 5.85 -2.96 -2.32
N ALA A 118 4.66 -3.45 -1.97
CA ALA A 118 3.84 -4.28 -2.84
C ALA A 118 3.26 -3.49 -4.02
N GLU A 119 2.54 -2.40 -3.73
CA GLU A 119 1.86 -1.55 -4.72
C GLU A 119 1.70 -0.15 -4.10
N ILE A 120 1.64 0.90 -4.93
CA ILE A 120 1.47 2.32 -4.56
C ILE A 120 0.47 2.99 -5.50
N GLU A 121 -0.52 3.65 -4.91
CA GLU A 121 -1.54 4.42 -5.64
C GLU A 121 -1.58 5.86 -5.12
N PHE A 122 -1.67 6.82 -6.04
CA PHE A 122 -1.84 8.24 -5.73
C PHE A 122 -3.22 8.70 -6.19
N TYR A 123 -3.91 9.53 -5.41
CA TYR A 123 -5.26 10.01 -5.72
C TYR A 123 -5.31 11.54 -5.62
N GLU A 124 -6.03 12.20 -6.54
CA GLU A 124 -6.17 13.67 -6.53
C GLU A 124 -6.97 14.15 -5.30
N THR A 125 -8.01 13.40 -4.92
CA THR A 125 -8.89 13.71 -3.79
C THR A 125 -9.29 12.41 -3.08
N SER A 126 -9.72 12.52 -1.82
CA SER A 126 -10.26 11.39 -1.05
C SER A 126 -11.57 10.81 -1.59
N SER A 127 -12.17 11.44 -2.60
CA SER A 127 -13.40 11.02 -3.29
C SER A 127 -13.13 10.51 -4.71
N ALA A 128 -11.88 10.46 -5.18
CA ALA A 128 -11.54 9.91 -6.48
C ALA A 128 -11.78 8.39 -6.50
N SER A 129 -12.39 7.89 -7.59
CA SER A 129 -12.71 6.46 -7.75
C SER A 129 -11.64 5.64 -8.45
N ALA A 130 -10.56 6.28 -8.90
CA ALA A 130 -9.44 5.68 -9.60
C ALA A 130 -8.15 6.43 -9.23
N PRO A 131 -6.98 5.75 -9.21
CA PRO A 131 -5.70 6.40 -8.99
C PRO A 131 -5.32 7.30 -10.18
N LEU A 132 -4.38 8.21 -9.92
CA LEU A 132 -3.73 9.03 -10.93
C LEU A 132 -2.76 8.19 -11.75
N GLU A 133 -3.02 8.10 -13.05
CA GLU A 133 -2.08 7.53 -14.01
C GLU A 133 -0.91 8.49 -14.27
N GLY A 134 0.30 7.94 -14.38
CA GLY A 134 1.50 8.67 -14.73
C GLY A 134 2.56 7.72 -15.29
N LYS A 135 3.68 8.24 -15.77
CA LYS A 135 4.80 7.41 -16.24
C LYS A 135 5.57 6.86 -15.02
N PRO A 136 5.72 5.53 -14.87
CA PRO A 136 6.59 4.96 -13.85
C PRO A 136 8.04 5.45 -13.95
N ILE A 137 8.60 5.85 -12.81
CA ILE A 137 10.00 6.25 -12.62
C ILE A 137 10.52 5.66 -11.31
N GLY A 138 11.79 5.27 -11.25
CA GLY A 138 12.35 4.67 -10.04
C GLY A 138 13.80 4.25 -10.22
N THR A 139 14.35 3.63 -9.18
CA THR A 139 15.64 2.94 -9.22
C THR A 139 15.46 1.53 -9.83
N PRO A 140 16.17 1.19 -10.93
CA PRO A 140 16.10 -0.13 -11.52
C PRO A 140 16.87 -1.18 -10.71
N GLY A 141 16.47 -2.45 -10.83
CA GLY A 141 17.12 -3.59 -10.22
C GLY A 141 16.40 -4.10 -8.97
N CYS A 142 16.37 -5.41 -8.80
CA CYS A 142 15.81 -6.09 -7.64
C CYS A 142 16.82 -7.03 -6.99
N TRP A 143 16.62 -7.40 -5.72
CA TRP A 143 17.52 -8.26 -4.94
C TRP A 143 17.89 -9.59 -5.62
N GLN A 144 16.97 -10.16 -6.41
CA GLN A 144 17.14 -11.41 -7.14
C GLN A 144 17.96 -11.25 -8.44
N GLY A 145 18.09 -10.01 -8.95
CA GLY A 145 18.82 -9.70 -10.18
C GLY A 145 18.18 -10.21 -11.48
N ASP A 146 16.95 -10.73 -11.42
CA ASP A 146 16.22 -11.35 -12.55
C ASP A 146 15.08 -10.48 -13.12
N GLY A 147 14.79 -9.35 -12.46
CA GLY A 147 13.73 -8.42 -12.83
C GLY A 147 12.33 -8.79 -12.32
N SER A 148 12.19 -9.85 -11.51
CA SER A 148 10.90 -10.30 -10.97
C SER A 148 10.25 -9.27 -10.02
N HIS A 149 11.07 -8.50 -9.32
CA HIS A 149 10.68 -7.52 -8.30
C HIS A 149 11.18 -6.09 -8.63
N GLU A 150 11.14 -5.67 -9.90
CA GLU A 150 11.51 -4.31 -10.34
C GLU A 150 10.62 -3.20 -9.74
N PHE A 151 11.09 -1.94 -9.77
CA PHE A 151 10.33 -0.81 -9.22
C PHE A 151 8.93 -0.65 -9.83
N THR A 152 8.73 -1.09 -11.08
CA THR A 152 7.42 -1.05 -11.74
C THR A 152 6.40 -1.98 -11.09
N LYS A 153 6.83 -2.96 -10.29
CA LYS A 153 5.95 -3.87 -9.55
C LYS A 153 5.19 -3.21 -8.41
N ALA A 154 5.64 -2.04 -7.96
CA ALA A 154 4.89 -1.23 -7.02
C ALA A 154 3.91 -0.26 -7.68
N LEU A 155 3.64 -0.41 -8.99
CA LEU A 155 2.78 0.45 -9.80
C LEU A 155 2.03 -0.35 -10.89
N ASP A 156 1.88 -1.68 -10.76
CA ASP A 156 1.32 -2.54 -11.81
C ASP A 156 -0.11 -3.03 -11.56
N GLY A 157 -0.72 -2.60 -10.45
CA GLY A 157 -2.07 -2.94 -10.04
C GLY A 157 -2.20 -4.31 -9.37
N ASP A 158 -1.12 -5.08 -9.22
CA ASP A 158 -1.14 -6.39 -8.57
C ASP A 158 -0.48 -6.36 -7.16
N PRO A 159 -1.28 -6.27 -6.07
CA PRO A 159 -0.76 -6.24 -4.70
C PRO A 159 -0.14 -7.57 -4.23
N TYR A 160 -0.11 -8.60 -5.09
CA TYR A 160 0.63 -9.85 -4.86
C TYR A 160 2.01 -9.87 -5.52
N THR A 161 2.39 -8.81 -6.25
CA THR A 161 3.78 -8.54 -6.62
C THR A 161 4.38 -7.47 -5.70
N SER A 162 5.68 -7.19 -5.84
CA SER A 162 6.35 -6.16 -5.04
C SER A 162 7.63 -5.67 -5.68
N PHE A 163 8.01 -4.45 -5.36
CA PHE A 163 9.39 -3.96 -5.46
C PHE A 163 10.19 -4.46 -4.24
N ASP A 164 11.39 -4.99 -4.50
CA ASP A 164 12.42 -5.43 -3.52
C ASP A 164 13.77 -5.03 -4.12
N TYR A 165 14.23 -3.81 -3.81
CA TYR A 165 15.36 -3.16 -4.46
C TYR A 165 16.67 -3.90 -4.23
N THR A 166 17.59 -3.84 -5.20
CA THR A 166 18.84 -4.61 -5.10
C THR A 166 19.81 -4.18 -3.98
N GLU A 167 19.72 -2.94 -3.50
CA GLU A 167 20.54 -2.42 -2.40
C GLU A 167 19.69 -2.16 -1.15
N SER A 168 20.32 -2.24 0.03
CA SER A 168 19.66 -1.99 1.31
C SER A 168 19.08 -0.58 1.47
N ASP A 169 19.63 0.39 0.75
CA ASP A 169 19.37 1.82 0.89
C ASP A 169 19.12 2.49 -0.46
N SER A 170 18.53 3.69 -0.43
CA SER A 170 18.35 4.60 -1.58
C SER A 170 17.38 4.15 -2.69
N GLY A 171 16.74 2.99 -2.57
CA GLY A 171 15.66 2.57 -3.46
C GLY A 171 14.46 3.54 -3.44
N TRP A 172 13.88 3.81 -4.60
CA TRP A 172 12.66 4.62 -4.72
C TRP A 172 11.86 4.31 -5.98
N VAL A 173 10.56 4.55 -5.92
CA VAL A 173 9.58 4.34 -6.99
C VAL A 173 8.56 5.47 -7.00
N GLY A 174 8.08 5.89 -8.18
CA GLY A 174 7.19 7.02 -8.32
C GLY A 174 6.61 7.22 -9.72
N LEU A 175 5.92 8.34 -9.89
CA LEU A 175 5.26 8.73 -11.14
C LEU A 175 5.73 10.12 -11.60
N ASP A 176 5.99 10.27 -12.90
CA ASP A 176 5.93 11.57 -13.61
C ASP A 176 4.54 11.70 -14.22
N PHE A 177 3.71 12.60 -13.70
CA PHE A 177 2.38 12.90 -14.23
C PHE A 177 2.42 13.66 -15.56
N GLY A 178 3.61 14.09 -16.00
CA GLY A 178 3.79 14.74 -17.29
C GLY A 178 3.23 16.16 -17.34
N GLY A 179 3.05 16.63 -18.58
CA GLY A 179 2.65 17.98 -18.96
C GLY A 179 3.13 18.27 -20.37
#